data_AF-A0AAD4QBU9-F1
#
_entry.id   AF-A0AAD4QBU9-F1
#
_cell.length_a   1.000
_cell.length_b   1.000
_cell.length_c   1.000
_cell.angle_alpha   90.00
_cell.angle_beta   90.00
_cell.angle_gamma   90.00
#
_symmetry.space_group_name_H-M   'P 1'
#
loop_
_entity.id
_entity.type
_entity.pdbx_description
1 polymer ?
#
loop_
_entity_poly.entity_id
_entity_poly.type
_entity_poly.pdbx_seq_one_letter_code
_entity_poly.pdbx_strand_id
1 'polypeptide(L)'
;MEKKERKQKTHAQQIRRADIARHYDRLVERKSHPILPTLAEFRGLPIIKALQDRVKISQVLKSELKRPQLIGGMINSDLKQWADTALREFDAILGQPNWKRASTKFLHPSERVNARFICTLCHRTPKGHTAPVSLDLREACAHECAGHHRKAAAKKKPKADQFVPDQKVHVNSPSRALILVGLRAEHRETESEVNSIGARFLCKSCNSPTVMDFWRLVSVVLLFGFPRPPDPSALRLGIAAGTIKWKLRWLSTAEAVAMTAGHQYDAGSFALYTARTDEANRIGQTKTFGCRHCPHEILKSTRARRSQKSGDRGERRFTFNGLVSHAKEKCVSNFFLP
;
A
#
# COMPACT_ATOMS: atom_id res chain seq x y z
N MET A 1 -8.63 18.12 -49.19
CA MET A 1 -8.46 16.68 -48.83
C MET A 1 -7.64 16.47 -47.56
N GLU A 2 -6.59 17.24 -47.31
CA GLU A 2 -5.68 17.13 -46.15
C GLU A 2 -6.37 17.03 -44.77
N LYS A 3 -7.43 17.82 -44.51
CA LYS A 3 -8.17 17.78 -43.23
C LYS A 3 -8.83 16.41 -42.97
N LYS A 4 -9.30 15.71 -44.01
CA LYS A 4 -9.95 14.40 -43.88
C LYS A 4 -8.93 13.31 -43.55
N GLU A 5 -7.78 13.32 -44.23
CA GLU A 5 -6.68 12.40 -43.94
C GLU A 5 -6.12 12.58 -42.53
N ARG A 6 -5.93 13.82 -42.08
CA ARG A 6 -5.47 14.10 -40.72
C ARG A 6 -6.45 13.59 -39.66
N LYS A 7 -7.76 13.76 -39.88
CA LYS A 7 -8.80 13.20 -39.00
C LYS A 7 -8.75 11.67 -38.97
N GLN A 8 -8.65 11.02 -40.13
CA GLN A 8 -8.56 9.56 -40.22
C GLN A 8 -7.31 9.02 -39.53
N LYS A 9 -6.13 9.64 -39.74
CA LYS A 9 -4.88 9.28 -39.06
C LYS A 9 -5.00 9.42 -37.54
N THR A 10 -5.58 10.52 -37.06
CA THR A 10 -5.78 10.77 -35.62
C THR A 10 -6.73 9.73 -35.01
N HIS A 11 -7.84 9.45 -35.67
CA HIS A 11 -8.81 8.45 -35.24
C HIS A 11 -8.19 7.04 -35.18
N ALA A 12 -7.45 6.64 -36.21
CA ALA A 12 -6.73 5.36 -36.24
C ALA A 12 -5.70 5.26 -35.09
N GLN A 13 -4.98 6.34 -34.80
CA GLN A 13 -4.03 6.38 -33.69
C GLN A 13 -4.72 6.27 -32.32
N GLN A 14 -5.88 6.89 -32.16
CA GLN A 14 -6.69 6.77 -30.93
C GLN A 14 -7.16 5.33 -30.71
N ILE A 15 -7.69 4.67 -31.75
CA ILE A 15 -8.09 3.26 -31.69
C ILE A 15 -6.90 2.38 -31.28
N ARG A 16 -5.73 2.57 -31.89
CA ARG A 16 -4.52 1.80 -31.53
C ARG A 16 -4.10 2.00 -30.07
N ARG A 17 -4.15 3.24 -29.57
CA ARG A 17 -3.86 3.54 -28.16
C ARG A 17 -4.85 2.87 -27.21
N ALA A 18 -6.12 2.76 -27.60
CA ALA A 18 -7.15 2.05 -26.85
C ALA A 18 -6.93 0.52 -26.90
N ASP A 19 -6.55 -0.04 -28.04
CA ASP A 19 -6.20 -1.47 -28.19
C ASP A 19 -5.03 -1.87 -27.30
N ILE A 20 -3.98 -1.04 -27.26
CA ILE A 20 -2.80 -1.23 -26.39
C ILE A 20 -3.19 -1.12 -24.93
N ALA A 21 -4.01 -0.12 -24.55
CA ALA A 21 -4.50 0.00 -23.17
C ALA A 21 -5.25 -1.26 -22.74
N ARG A 22 -6.19 -1.74 -23.56
CA ARG A 22 -6.91 -2.99 -23.29
C ARG A 22 -5.99 -4.21 -23.20
N HIS A 23 -4.88 -4.23 -23.94
CA HIS A 23 -3.89 -5.31 -23.82
C HIS A 23 -3.10 -5.21 -22.52
N TYR A 24 -2.68 -4.00 -22.14
CA TYR A 24 -2.04 -3.73 -20.86
C TYR A 24 -2.95 -4.13 -19.68
N ASP A 25 -4.23 -3.75 -19.70
CA ASP A 25 -5.18 -4.10 -18.64
C ASP A 25 -5.28 -5.63 -18.46
N ARG A 26 -5.32 -6.38 -19.57
CA ARG A 26 -5.27 -7.86 -19.53
C ARG A 26 -3.99 -8.41 -18.92
N LEU A 27 -2.83 -7.77 -19.14
CA LEU A 27 -1.57 -8.19 -18.51
C LEU A 27 -1.61 -7.95 -17.00
N VAL A 28 -2.18 -6.82 -16.57
CA VAL A 28 -2.38 -6.48 -15.15
C VAL A 28 -3.32 -7.49 -14.49
N GLU A 29 -4.49 -7.75 -15.08
CA GLU A 29 -5.50 -8.68 -14.56
C GLU A 29 -4.96 -10.10 -14.44
N ARG A 30 -4.24 -10.59 -15.46
CA ARG A 30 -3.66 -11.94 -15.46
C ARG A 30 -2.48 -12.09 -14.50
N LYS A 31 -1.91 -10.98 -14.02
CA LYS A 31 -0.67 -10.96 -13.22
C LYS A 31 0.46 -11.76 -13.87
N SER A 32 0.52 -11.80 -15.20
CA SER A 32 1.49 -12.62 -15.95
C SER A 32 2.92 -12.15 -15.77
N HIS A 33 3.09 -10.88 -15.37
CA HIS A 33 4.37 -10.31 -14.99
C HIS A 33 4.35 -9.87 -13.51
N PRO A 34 5.42 -10.14 -12.75
CA PRO A 34 5.51 -9.75 -11.35
C PRO A 34 5.57 -8.24 -11.16
N ILE A 35 6.09 -7.50 -12.13
CA ILE A 35 6.26 -6.05 -12.11
C ILE A 35 5.89 -5.54 -13.51
N LEU A 36 5.10 -4.47 -13.56
CA LEU A 36 4.70 -3.82 -14.82
C LEU A 36 4.97 -2.31 -14.74
N PRO A 37 5.39 -1.68 -15.85
CA PRO A 37 5.48 -0.22 -15.94
C PRO A 37 4.10 0.43 -15.89
N THR A 38 4.04 1.74 -15.67
CA THR A 38 2.83 2.52 -15.95
C THR A 38 2.37 2.37 -17.41
N LEU A 39 1.08 2.60 -17.71
CA LEU A 39 0.58 2.50 -19.10
C LEU A 39 1.32 3.45 -20.06
N ALA A 40 1.74 4.62 -19.57
CA ALA A 40 2.50 5.59 -20.35
C ALA A 40 3.89 5.05 -20.73
N GLU A 41 4.58 4.39 -19.80
CA GLU A 41 5.88 3.76 -20.04
C GLU A 41 5.78 2.49 -20.87
N PHE A 42 4.74 1.68 -20.64
CA PHE A 42 4.44 0.51 -21.46
C PHE A 42 4.30 0.88 -22.94
N ARG A 43 3.59 1.98 -23.23
CA ARG A 43 3.49 2.56 -24.59
C ARG A 43 4.84 3.02 -25.14
N GLY A 44 5.78 3.36 -24.27
CA GLY A 44 7.14 3.77 -24.62
C GLY A 44 8.08 2.61 -24.94
N LEU A 45 7.70 1.35 -24.69
CA LEU A 45 8.53 0.19 -25.01
C LEU A 45 8.78 0.09 -26.53
N PRO A 46 9.98 -0.32 -26.98
CA PRO A 46 10.35 -0.34 -28.39
C PRO A 46 9.32 -1.03 -29.30
N ILE A 47 8.89 -2.25 -28.95
CA ILE A 47 7.91 -2.99 -29.76
C ILE A 47 6.54 -2.33 -29.75
N ILE A 48 6.09 -1.80 -28.61
CA ILE A 48 4.78 -1.15 -28.49
C ILE A 48 4.77 0.14 -29.30
N LYS A 49 5.84 0.94 -29.21
CA LYS A 49 6.00 2.14 -30.01
C LYS A 49 6.00 1.83 -31.51
N ALA A 50 6.73 0.80 -31.94
CA ALA A 50 6.73 0.35 -33.33
C ALA A 50 5.33 -0.07 -33.81
N LEU A 51 4.53 -0.74 -32.96
CA LEU A 51 3.15 -1.10 -33.26
C LEU A 51 2.20 0.12 -33.32
N GLN A 52 2.49 1.16 -32.53
CA GLN A 52 1.76 2.43 -32.57
C GLN A 52 2.05 3.21 -33.86
N ASP A 53 3.29 3.22 -34.30
CA ASP A 53 3.75 4.01 -35.45
C ASP A 53 3.37 3.37 -36.81
N ARG A 54 3.06 2.07 -36.83
CA ARG A 54 2.55 1.35 -38.01
C ARG A 54 1.10 1.76 -38.33
N VAL A 55 0.89 2.95 -38.87
CA VAL A 55 -0.44 3.44 -39.31
C VAL A 55 -0.80 2.88 -40.69
N LYS A 56 -0.84 1.55 -40.86
CA LYS A 56 -1.54 0.96 -42.01
C LYS A 56 -3.03 0.94 -41.69
N ILE A 57 -3.83 1.53 -42.58
CA ILE A 57 -5.26 1.85 -42.38
C ILE A 57 -6.14 0.59 -42.27
N SER A 58 -5.68 -0.55 -42.80
CA SER A 58 -6.53 -1.74 -42.97
C SER A 58 -6.35 -2.85 -41.92
N GLN A 59 -5.33 -2.80 -41.05
CA GLN A 59 -5.06 -3.88 -40.10
C GLN A 59 -5.45 -3.53 -38.67
N VAL A 60 -6.39 -4.32 -38.13
CA VAL A 60 -6.82 -4.26 -36.73
C VAL A 60 -5.68 -4.77 -35.85
N LEU A 61 -5.02 -3.88 -35.11
CA LEU A 61 -3.91 -4.19 -34.19
C LEU A 61 -4.24 -5.34 -33.21
N LYS A 62 -5.51 -5.52 -32.86
CA LYS A 62 -6.00 -6.63 -32.04
C LYS A 62 -5.60 -8.01 -32.55
N SER A 63 -5.54 -8.24 -33.87
CA SER A 63 -5.13 -9.55 -34.42
C SER A 63 -3.61 -9.74 -34.32
N GLU A 64 -2.83 -8.69 -34.46
CA GLU A 64 -1.37 -8.72 -34.30
C GLU A 64 -0.96 -8.96 -32.84
N LEU A 65 -1.58 -8.24 -31.90
CA LEU A 65 -1.36 -8.45 -30.45
C LEU A 65 -1.79 -9.84 -29.98
N LYS A 66 -2.62 -10.54 -30.76
CA LYS A 66 -3.02 -11.93 -30.52
C LYS A 66 -2.05 -12.95 -31.10
N ARG A 67 -1.11 -12.56 -31.99
CA ARG A 67 -0.10 -13.47 -32.54
C ARG A 67 0.95 -13.76 -31.46
N PRO A 68 0.84 -14.87 -30.72
CA PRO A 68 1.54 -15.02 -29.45
C PRO A 68 3.03 -15.26 -29.65
N GLN A 69 3.42 -15.91 -30.75
CA GLN A 69 4.78 -16.41 -30.92
C GLN A 69 5.80 -15.31 -31.22
N LEU A 70 5.49 -14.40 -32.14
CA LEU A 70 6.45 -13.34 -32.52
C LEU A 70 6.26 -12.08 -31.66
N ILE A 71 5.08 -11.45 -31.73
CA ILE A 71 4.83 -10.17 -31.05
C ILE A 71 4.76 -10.36 -29.54
N GLY A 72 4.11 -11.43 -29.07
CA GLY A 72 4.11 -11.76 -27.64
C GLY A 72 5.51 -12.00 -27.08
N GLY A 73 6.36 -12.72 -27.81
CA GLY A 73 7.76 -12.93 -27.45
C GLY A 73 8.55 -11.62 -27.33
N MET A 74 8.39 -10.71 -28.30
CA MET A 74 9.04 -9.39 -28.28
C MET A 74 8.54 -8.51 -27.13
N ILE A 75 7.23 -8.47 -26.87
CA ILE A 75 6.65 -7.74 -25.73
C ILE A 75 7.20 -8.27 -24.41
N ASN A 76 7.27 -9.59 -24.25
CA ASN A 76 7.82 -10.22 -23.05
C ASN A 76 9.31 -9.90 -22.87
N SER A 77 10.08 -9.87 -23.95
CA SER A 77 11.50 -9.48 -23.93
C SER A 77 11.67 -8.03 -23.48
N ASP A 78 10.94 -7.09 -24.08
CA ASP A 78 10.99 -5.66 -23.73
C ASP A 78 10.55 -5.43 -22.28
N LEU A 79 9.48 -6.10 -21.83
CA LEU A 79 9.01 -6.04 -20.44
C LEU A 79 10.04 -6.59 -19.45
N LYS A 80 10.68 -7.70 -19.79
CA LYS A 80 11.73 -8.30 -18.96
C LYS A 80 12.93 -7.35 -18.84
N GLN A 81 13.42 -6.81 -19.95
CA GLN A 81 14.52 -5.85 -19.95
C GLN A 81 14.18 -4.59 -19.14
N TRP A 82 12.96 -4.10 -19.27
CA TRP A 82 12.46 -2.98 -18.48
C TRP A 82 12.44 -3.34 -16.98
N ALA A 83 11.87 -4.48 -16.60
CA ALA A 83 11.78 -4.92 -15.21
C ALA A 83 13.17 -5.12 -14.58
N ASP A 84 14.10 -5.74 -15.30
CA ASP A 84 15.50 -5.90 -14.87
C ASP A 84 16.17 -4.54 -14.66
N THR A 85 15.81 -3.53 -15.45
CA THR A 85 16.31 -2.16 -15.29
C THR A 85 15.72 -1.49 -14.06
N ALA A 86 14.40 -1.56 -13.87
CA ALA A 86 13.74 -1.05 -12.69
C ALA A 86 14.31 -1.67 -11.41
N LEU A 87 14.48 -3.00 -11.39
CA LEU A 87 15.09 -3.72 -10.27
C LEU A 87 16.48 -3.18 -9.90
N ARG A 88 17.36 -2.97 -10.88
CA ARG A 88 18.70 -2.39 -10.63
C ARG A 88 18.63 -0.97 -10.07
N GLU A 89 17.70 -0.15 -10.55
CA GLU A 89 17.54 1.21 -10.06
C GLU A 89 17.03 1.23 -8.62
N PHE A 90 16.04 0.40 -8.28
CA PHE A 90 15.50 0.29 -6.92
C PHE A 90 16.50 -0.36 -5.93
N ASP A 91 17.36 -1.26 -6.40
CA ASP A 91 18.46 -1.78 -5.58
C ASP A 91 19.48 -0.71 -5.20
N ALA A 92 19.78 0.20 -6.12
CA ALA A 92 20.65 1.33 -5.82
C ALA A 92 20.05 2.23 -4.73
N ILE A 93 18.72 2.42 -4.73
CA ILE A 93 17.99 3.13 -3.67
C ILE A 93 18.13 2.43 -2.32
N LEU A 94 18.12 1.09 -2.31
CA LEU A 94 18.32 0.29 -1.10
C LEU A 94 19.80 0.18 -0.67
N GLY A 95 20.72 0.82 -1.38
CA GLY A 95 22.16 0.76 -1.09
C GLY A 95 22.80 -0.58 -1.45
N GLN A 96 22.19 -1.35 -2.36
CA GLN A 96 22.69 -2.64 -2.83
C GLN A 96 22.89 -2.66 -4.36
N PRO A 97 23.62 -1.69 -4.95
CA PRO A 97 23.82 -1.64 -6.39
C PRO A 97 24.53 -2.91 -6.89
N ASN A 98 24.19 -3.34 -8.11
CA ASN A 98 24.78 -4.53 -8.75
C ASN A 98 24.49 -5.85 -8.03
N TRP A 99 23.37 -5.95 -7.32
CA TRP A 99 22.96 -7.22 -6.75
C TRP A 99 22.89 -8.31 -7.82
N LYS A 100 23.47 -9.48 -7.52
CA LYS A 100 23.44 -10.64 -8.39
C LYS A 100 22.59 -11.71 -7.73
N ARG A 101 21.73 -12.34 -8.52
CA ARG A 101 20.89 -13.45 -8.04
C ARG A 101 21.77 -14.64 -7.68
N ALA A 102 21.97 -14.85 -6.38
CA ALA A 102 22.71 -16.00 -5.87
C ALA A 102 21.89 -17.31 -5.92
N SER A 103 20.56 -17.21 -5.82
CA SER A 103 19.65 -18.36 -5.85
C SER A 103 18.26 -17.97 -6.34
N THR A 104 17.54 -18.93 -6.92
CA THR A 104 16.11 -18.78 -7.24
C THR A 104 15.21 -18.86 -6.00
N LYS A 105 15.73 -19.42 -4.89
CA LYS A 105 15.03 -19.49 -3.60
C LYS A 105 14.96 -18.14 -2.90
N PHE A 106 15.92 -17.25 -3.18
CA PHE A 106 15.98 -15.93 -2.58
C PHE A 106 15.32 -14.88 -3.49
N LEU A 107 14.50 -14.04 -2.87
CA LEU A 107 13.95 -12.83 -3.45
C LEU A 107 15.04 -11.80 -3.66
N HIS A 108 14.87 -11.04 -4.73
CA HIS A 108 15.64 -9.85 -4.99
C HIS A 108 15.45 -8.84 -3.84
N PRO A 109 16.46 -8.05 -3.44
CA PRO A 109 16.33 -7.07 -2.34
C PRO A 109 15.11 -6.17 -2.46
N SER A 110 14.91 -5.60 -3.64
CA SER A 110 13.75 -4.77 -3.95
C SER A 110 12.40 -5.51 -3.93
N GLU A 111 12.36 -6.84 -4.03
CA GLU A 111 11.13 -7.64 -4.00
C GLU A 111 10.77 -8.15 -2.60
N ARG A 112 11.61 -7.94 -1.59
CA ARG A 112 11.38 -8.45 -0.23
C ARG A 112 10.20 -7.74 0.42
N VAL A 113 9.47 -8.45 1.28
CA VAL A 113 8.30 -7.89 2.00
C VAL A 113 8.61 -6.68 2.89
N ASN A 114 9.89 -6.48 3.25
CA ASN A 114 10.36 -5.34 4.03
C ASN A 114 10.99 -4.23 3.16
N ALA A 115 11.12 -4.43 1.84
CA ALA A 115 11.52 -3.39 0.90
C ALA A 115 10.30 -2.58 0.49
N ARG A 116 10.17 -1.39 1.07
CA ARG A 116 9.10 -0.44 0.77
C ARG A 116 9.68 0.91 0.40
N PHE A 117 8.93 1.65 -0.41
CA PHE A 117 9.37 2.88 -1.05
C PHE A 117 8.35 4.00 -0.81
N ILE A 118 8.86 5.20 -0.57
CA ILE A 118 8.04 6.41 -0.46
C ILE A 118 8.33 7.27 -1.68
N CYS A 119 7.29 7.64 -2.43
CA CYS A 119 7.42 8.63 -3.49
C CYS A 119 7.65 10.02 -2.88
N THR A 120 8.81 10.61 -3.14
CA THR A 120 9.22 11.93 -2.64
C THR A 120 8.35 13.07 -3.16
N LEU A 121 7.71 12.90 -4.32
CA LEU A 121 6.80 13.89 -4.89
C LEU A 121 5.47 13.92 -4.13
N CYS A 122 4.84 12.76 -3.95
CA CYS A 122 3.60 12.62 -3.18
C CYS A 122 3.80 12.93 -1.69
N HIS A 123 4.99 12.67 -1.16
CA HIS A 123 5.30 12.98 0.24
C HIS A 123 5.38 14.49 0.51
N ARG A 124 5.78 15.29 -0.49
CA ARG A 124 5.99 16.74 -0.35
C ARG A 124 4.71 17.56 -0.49
N THR A 125 3.59 17.01 -0.97
CA THR A 125 2.36 17.79 -1.14
C THR A 125 1.65 17.97 0.21
N PRO A 126 1.61 19.19 0.79
CA PRO A 126 1.03 19.43 2.11
C PRO A 126 -0.51 19.39 2.13
N LYS A 127 -1.16 19.07 1.01
CA LYS A 127 -2.61 19.13 0.85
C LYS A 127 -3.24 17.78 1.14
N GLY A 128 -3.46 17.51 2.42
CA GLY A 128 -4.28 16.41 2.92
C GLY A 128 -3.54 15.53 3.91
N HIS A 129 -4.13 15.32 5.08
CA HIS A 129 -3.60 14.54 6.22
C HIS A 129 -3.41 13.03 5.96
N THR A 130 -3.32 12.59 4.71
CA THR A 130 -3.01 11.20 4.39
C THR A 130 -1.51 10.98 4.53
N ALA A 131 -1.13 10.13 5.48
CA ALA A 131 0.25 9.66 5.63
C ALA A 131 0.81 9.20 4.28
N PRO A 132 2.11 9.40 4.02
CA PRO A 132 2.72 8.91 2.78
C PRO A 132 2.41 7.42 2.61
N VAL A 133 1.91 7.08 1.42
CA VAL A 133 1.66 5.68 1.08
C VAL A 133 3.01 5.02 0.87
N SER A 134 3.30 4.02 1.69
CA SER A 134 4.45 3.14 1.53
C SER A 134 4.11 2.09 0.48
N LEU A 135 4.90 2.02 -0.58
CA LEU A 135 4.64 1.21 -1.76
C LEU A 135 5.62 0.04 -1.80
N ASP A 136 5.19 -1.16 -2.16
CA ASP A 136 6.15 -2.20 -2.58
C ASP A 136 6.74 -1.86 -3.96
N LEU A 137 7.65 -2.69 -4.47
CA LEU A 137 8.27 -2.46 -5.77
C LEU A 137 7.24 -2.45 -6.92
N ARG A 138 6.25 -3.35 -6.91
CA ARG A 138 5.23 -3.41 -7.95
C ARG A 138 4.39 -2.13 -7.94
N GLU A 139 3.96 -1.72 -6.75
CA GLU A 139 3.19 -0.50 -6.53
C GLU A 139 4.00 0.75 -6.89
N ALA A 140 5.29 0.80 -6.56
CA ALA A 140 6.19 1.91 -6.90
C ALA A 140 6.41 2.03 -8.41
N CYS A 141 6.62 0.90 -9.10
CA CYS A 141 6.73 0.82 -10.55
C CYS A 141 5.43 1.21 -11.29
N ALA A 142 4.27 0.94 -10.69
CA ALA A 142 2.96 1.31 -11.22
C ALA A 142 2.49 2.70 -10.72
N HIS A 143 3.30 3.41 -9.92
CA HIS A 143 2.87 4.62 -9.24
C HIS A 143 2.79 5.81 -10.20
N GLU A 144 1.61 6.44 -10.24
CA GLU A 144 1.41 7.73 -10.89
C GLU A 144 1.01 8.77 -9.83
N CYS A 145 1.80 9.84 -9.68
CA CYS A 145 1.53 10.85 -8.67
C CYS A 145 0.28 11.68 -9.03
N ALA A 146 -0.76 11.61 -8.18
CA ALA A 146 -1.96 12.43 -8.35
C ALA A 146 -1.68 13.90 -7.98
N GLY A 147 -2.02 14.84 -8.86
CA GLY A 147 -2.18 16.25 -8.47
C GLY A 147 -0.94 17.16 -8.55
N HIS A 148 0.19 16.71 -9.11
CA HIS A 148 1.25 17.66 -9.45
C HIS A 148 0.83 18.51 -10.66
N HIS A 149 1.09 19.82 -10.56
CA HIS A 149 0.65 20.83 -11.54
C HIS A 149 0.94 20.37 -12.98
N ARG A 150 -0.12 20.23 -13.77
CA ARG A 150 -0.20 19.54 -15.09
C ARG A 150 0.93 19.83 -16.09
N LYS A 151 1.66 20.93 -15.94
CA LYS A 151 2.74 21.32 -16.87
C LYS A 151 4.10 20.68 -16.56
N ALA A 152 4.40 20.38 -15.29
CA ALA A 152 5.70 19.80 -14.88
C ALA A 152 5.64 18.28 -14.68
N ALA A 153 4.50 17.77 -14.19
CA ALA A 153 4.31 16.35 -13.88
C ALA A 153 4.07 15.49 -15.12
N ALA A 154 3.27 15.98 -16.07
CA ALA A 154 2.92 15.24 -17.28
C ALA A 154 4.11 14.98 -18.22
N LYS A 155 5.26 15.61 -17.99
CA LYS A 155 6.48 15.43 -18.79
C LYS A 155 7.54 14.60 -18.10
N LYS A 156 7.48 14.41 -16.78
CA LYS A 156 8.48 13.64 -16.07
C LYS A 156 7.98 12.21 -15.94
N LYS A 157 8.61 11.31 -16.68
CA LYS A 157 8.49 9.87 -16.45
C LYS A 157 8.77 9.60 -14.97
N PRO A 158 7.97 8.75 -14.30
CA PRO A 158 8.34 8.26 -12.99
C PRO A 158 9.74 7.66 -13.14
N LYS A 159 10.62 8.02 -12.21
CA LYS A 159 12.00 7.60 -12.20
C LYS A 159 12.28 7.07 -10.82
N ALA A 160 13.14 6.08 -10.72
CA ALA A 160 13.60 5.56 -9.44
C ALA A 160 14.14 6.68 -8.52
N ASP A 161 14.76 7.72 -9.08
CA ASP A 161 15.25 8.91 -8.34
C ASP A 161 14.16 9.68 -7.56
N GLN A 162 12.87 9.44 -7.84
CA GLN A 162 11.74 10.03 -7.13
C GLN A 162 11.32 9.21 -5.90
N PHE A 163 11.96 8.07 -5.64
CA PHE A 163 11.65 7.20 -4.51
C PHE A 163 12.81 7.18 -3.51
N VAL A 164 12.47 6.97 -2.25
CA VAL A 164 13.42 6.70 -1.17
C VAL A 164 12.97 5.46 -0.38
N PRO A 165 13.88 4.71 0.27
CA PRO A 165 13.48 3.62 1.13
C PRO A 165 12.60 4.13 2.26
N ASP A 166 11.52 3.42 2.55
CA ASP A 166 10.77 3.64 3.78
C ASP A 166 11.59 3.09 4.95
N GLN A 167 12.43 3.96 5.54
CA GLN A 167 13.29 3.58 6.66
C GLN A 167 12.50 3.01 7.85
N LYS A 168 11.20 3.37 8.01
CA LYS A 168 10.38 2.86 9.11
C LYS A 168 10.08 1.38 8.93
N VAL A 169 9.75 0.98 7.72
CA VAL A 169 9.51 -0.43 7.34
C VAL A 169 10.83 -1.17 7.31
N HIS A 170 11.85 -0.61 6.67
CA HIS A 170 13.10 -1.31 6.43
C HIS A 170 13.82 -1.67 7.75
N VAL A 171 13.83 -0.75 8.72
CA VAL A 171 14.66 -0.87 9.93
C VAL A 171 13.92 -1.50 11.12
N ASN A 172 12.60 -1.30 11.26
CA ASN A 172 11.96 -1.49 12.57
C ASN A 172 11.00 -2.69 12.64
N SER A 173 9.74 -2.52 12.22
CA SER A 173 8.67 -3.42 12.65
C SER A 173 8.51 -4.71 11.86
N PRO A 174 8.56 -4.74 10.51
CA PRO A 174 8.34 -5.96 9.75
C PRO A 174 9.52 -6.91 9.91
N SER A 175 10.75 -6.39 9.89
CA SER A 175 11.96 -7.16 10.16
C SER A 175 11.92 -7.83 11.55
N ARG A 176 11.49 -7.10 12.59
CA ARG A 176 11.29 -7.69 13.93
C ARG A 176 10.18 -8.73 13.97
N ALA A 177 9.06 -8.48 13.29
CA ALA A 177 7.95 -9.42 13.23
C ALA A 177 8.37 -10.73 12.55
N LEU A 178 9.11 -10.66 11.45
CA LEU A 178 9.69 -11.83 10.77
C LEU A 178 10.64 -12.61 11.69
N ILE A 179 11.53 -11.92 12.40
CA ILE A 179 12.44 -12.56 13.37
C ILE A 179 11.64 -13.29 14.48
N LEU A 180 10.57 -12.69 15.00
CA LEU A 180 9.73 -13.30 16.04
C LEU A 180 9.06 -14.60 15.60
N VAL A 181 8.78 -14.75 14.29
CA VAL A 181 8.19 -15.96 13.72
C VAL A 181 9.21 -16.90 13.09
N GLY A 182 10.50 -16.57 13.16
CA GLY A 182 11.57 -17.38 12.58
C GLY A 182 11.64 -17.33 11.05
N LEU A 183 11.03 -16.34 10.40
CA LEU A 183 11.04 -16.17 8.95
C LEU A 183 12.11 -15.17 8.51
N ARG A 184 12.60 -15.29 7.27
CA ARG A 184 13.55 -14.33 6.68
C ARG A 184 12.94 -13.68 5.45
N ALA A 185 13.00 -12.36 5.38
CA ALA A 185 12.43 -11.57 4.27
C ALA A 185 12.97 -11.94 2.88
N GLU A 186 14.10 -12.63 2.84
CA GLU A 186 14.78 -13.05 1.61
C GLU A 186 14.14 -14.28 0.98
N HIS A 187 13.34 -15.06 1.70
CA HIS A 187 12.73 -16.29 1.18
C HIS A 187 11.45 -15.98 0.39
N ARG A 188 11.27 -16.66 -0.75
CA ARG A 188 10.10 -16.46 -1.63
C ARG A 188 8.80 -16.90 -0.95
N GLU A 189 8.87 -17.92 -0.12
CA GLU A 189 7.77 -18.51 0.65
C GLU A 189 7.30 -17.61 1.81
N THR A 190 8.12 -16.67 2.26
CA THR A 190 7.81 -15.84 3.44
C THR A 190 6.52 -15.08 3.31
N GLU A 191 6.16 -14.55 2.14
CA GLU A 191 4.88 -13.85 1.96
C GLU A 191 3.68 -14.77 2.25
N SER A 192 3.73 -16.00 1.73
CA SER A 192 2.68 -17.01 1.92
C SER A 192 2.62 -17.49 3.39
N GLU A 193 3.77 -17.73 4.00
CA GLU A 193 3.87 -18.16 5.41
C GLU A 193 3.39 -17.07 6.36
N VAL A 194 3.72 -15.81 6.09
CA VAL A 194 3.24 -14.67 6.85
C VAL A 194 1.72 -14.50 6.73
N ASN A 195 1.15 -14.80 5.55
CA ASN A 195 -0.30 -14.80 5.33
C ASN A 195 -0.98 -15.96 6.09
N SER A 196 -0.40 -17.16 6.09
CA SER A 196 -0.98 -18.34 6.74
C SER A 196 -0.97 -18.26 8.27
N ILE A 197 -0.03 -17.50 8.82
CA ILE A 197 0.09 -17.18 10.24
C ILE A 197 -1.19 -16.50 10.79
N GLY A 198 -1.83 -15.64 10.00
CA GLY A 198 -3.00 -14.87 10.44
C GLY A 198 -2.72 -13.85 11.55
N ALA A 199 -3.74 -13.53 12.35
CA ALA A 199 -3.67 -12.51 13.40
C ALA A 199 -3.04 -13.06 14.69
N ARG A 200 -1.71 -12.99 14.79
CA ARG A 200 -0.95 -13.56 15.93
C ARG A 200 0.11 -12.61 16.53
N PHE A 201 0.20 -11.38 16.03
CA PHE A 201 1.07 -10.35 16.59
C PHE A 201 0.30 -9.51 17.61
N LEU A 202 0.66 -9.64 18.88
CA LEU A 202 0.11 -8.81 19.95
C LEU A 202 0.94 -7.53 20.11
N CYS A 203 0.30 -6.38 19.89
CA CYS A 203 0.86 -5.09 20.27
C CYS A 203 0.73 -4.86 21.77
N LYS A 204 1.87 -4.73 22.46
CA LYS A 204 1.98 -4.34 23.88
C LYS A 204 2.34 -2.86 24.07
N SER A 205 2.53 -2.11 22.99
CA SER A 205 2.76 -0.66 23.06
C SER A 205 1.49 0.14 23.31
N CYS A 206 0.33 -0.42 22.96
CA CYS A 206 -0.97 0.21 23.18
C CYS A 206 -1.54 -0.16 24.56
N ASN A 207 -2.29 0.75 25.17
CA ASN A 207 -2.99 0.51 26.45
C ASN A 207 -3.96 -0.67 26.37
N SER A 208 -4.54 -0.90 25.18
CA SER A 208 -5.34 -2.09 24.89
C SER A 208 -4.52 -3.10 24.07
N PRO A 209 -4.36 -4.34 24.58
CA PRO A 209 -3.73 -5.41 23.82
C PRO A 209 -4.47 -5.61 22.50
N THR A 210 -3.77 -5.42 21.38
CA THR A 210 -4.36 -5.53 20.04
C THR A 210 -3.65 -6.63 19.28
N VAL A 211 -4.38 -7.68 18.90
CA VAL A 211 -3.89 -8.76 18.05
C VAL A 211 -4.05 -8.35 16.59
N MET A 212 -3.00 -8.52 15.80
CA MET A 212 -2.96 -8.12 14.39
C MET A 212 -2.29 -9.21 13.56
N ASP A 213 -2.65 -9.27 12.29
CA ASP A 213 -1.84 -9.96 11.28
C ASP A 213 -0.61 -9.10 10.91
N PHE A 214 0.29 -9.69 10.13
CA PHE A 214 1.53 -9.03 9.74
C PHE A 214 1.30 -7.78 8.90
N TRP A 215 0.39 -7.80 7.94
CA TRP A 215 0.15 -6.65 7.05
C TRP A 215 -0.50 -5.50 7.78
N ARG A 216 -1.37 -5.80 8.74
CA ARG A 216 -1.95 -4.81 9.63
C ARG A 216 -0.89 -4.23 10.56
N LEU A 217 0.06 -5.03 11.04
CA LEU A 217 1.22 -4.52 11.78
C LEU A 217 2.05 -3.56 10.91
N VAL A 218 2.38 -3.95 9.67
CA VAL A 218 3.09 -3.10 8.71
C VAL A 218 2.31 -1.79 8.51
N SER A 219 1.01 -1.88 8.22
CA SER A 219 0.13 -0.73 7.98
C SER A 219 0.02 0.18 9.19
N VAL A 220 -0.11 -0.37 10.40
CA VAL A 220 -0.20 0.41 11.64
C VAL A 220 1.10 1.15 11.92
N VAL A 221 2.25 0.53 11.67
CA VAL A 221 3.55 1.22 11.82
C VAL A 221 3.68 2.34 10.80
N LEU A 222 3.20 2.13 9.58
CA LEU A 222 3.19 3.14 8.52
C LEU A 222 2.27 4.33 8.84
N LEU A 223 1.08 4.06 9.35
CA LEU A 223 0.06 5.09 9.60
C LEU A 223 0.25 5.84 10.93
N PHE A 224 0.66 5.16 11.99
CA PHE A 224 0.72 5.72 13.35
C PHE A 224 2.14 6.04 13.84
N GLY A 225 3.18 5.71 13.05
CA GLY A 225 4.58 5.98 13.39
C GLY A 225 5.01 7.45 13.30
N PHE A 226 4.14 8.41 13.62
CA PHE A 226 4.50 9.82 13.72
C PHE A 226 4.10 10.40 15.09
N PRO A 227 5.08 10.72 15.97
CA PRO A 227 5.17 12.11 16.39
C PRO A 227 5.47 12.96 15.13
N ARG A 228 5.01 14.22 15.07
CA ARG A 228 5.23 15.15 13.93
C ARG A 228 6.63 14.98 13.29
N PRO A 229 6.78 15.16 11.96
CA PRO A 229 8.10 15.19 11.36
C PRO A 229 8.98 16.13 12.19
N PRO A 230 10.20 15.71 12.57
CA PRO A 230 11.11 16.60 13.26
C PRO A 230 11.29 17.84 12.39
N ASP A 231 11.43 18.99 13.03
CA ASP A 231 11.82 20.24 12.39
C ASP A 231 12.84 19.95 11.28
N PRO A 232 12.68 20.48 10.04
CA PRO A 232 13.67 20.33 8.97
C PRO A 232 15.12 20.59 9.41
N SER A 233 15.31 21.41 10.44
CA SER A 233 16.59 21.71 11.10
C SER A 233 17.20 20.49 11.82
N ALA A 234 16.38 19.63 12.45
CA ALA A 234 16.83 18.41 13.13
C ALA A 234 17.23 17.28 12.17
N LEU A 235 16.66 17.26 10.96
CA LEU A 235 17.07 16.35 9.87
C LEU A 235 18.49 16.66 9.36
N ARG A 236 18.96 17.90 9.47
CA ARG A 236 20.33 18.30 9.13
C ARG A 236 21.35 18.00 10.23
N LEU A 237 20.91 17.89 11.49
CA LEU A 237 21.78 17.67 12.65
C LEU A 237 21.94 16.19 13.01
N GLY A 238 21.34 15.26 12.26
CA GLY A 238 21.47 13.83 12.52
C GLY A 238 20.82 13.37 13.83
N ILE A 239 19.95 14.18 14.44
CA ILE A 239 19.25 13.80 15.68
C ILE A 239 18.18 12.76 15.32
N ALA A 240 18.42 11.51 15.69
CA ALA A 240 17.50 10.41 15.45
C ALA A 240 16.15 10.71 16.11
N ALA A 241 15.10 10.88 15.30
CA ALA A 241 13.73 10.98 15.77
C ALA A 241 13.45 9.80 16.72
N GLY A 242 12.90 10.10 17.91
CA GLY A 242 12.63 9.10 18.94
C GLY A 242 11.92 7.89 18.36
N THR A 243 12.64 6.75 18.32
CA THR A 243 12.08 5.51 17.79
C THR A 243 11.08 4.99 18.81
N ILE A 244 9.79 4.99 18.46
CA ILE A 244 8.77 4.29 19.24
C ILE A 244 9.20 2.81 19.29
N LYS A 245 9.66 2.36 20.45
CA LYS A 245 10.04 0.95 20.66
C LYS A 245 8.75 0.12 20.69
N TRP A 246 8.39 -0.43 19.54
CA TRP A 246 7.28 -1.37 19.43
C TRP A 246 7.58 -2.62 20.26
N LYS A 247 6.74 -2.87 21.29
CA LYS A 247 6.77 -4.11 22.06
C LYS A 247 5.78 -5.07 21.41
N LEU A 248 6.29 -6.01 20.63
CA LEU A 248 5.50 -7.07 19.99
C LEU A 248 5.69 -8.38 20.74
N ARG A 249 4.62 -9.16 20.86
CA ARG A 249 4.65 -10.55 21.32
C ARG A 249 4.00 -11.42 20.26
N TRP A 250 4.67 -12.51 19.91
CA TRP A 250 4.09 -13.57 19.11
C TRP A 250 3.19 -14.45 20.00
N LEU A 251 1.98 -14.75 19.51
CA LEU A 251 1.01 -15.60 20.21
C LEU A 251 0.98 -17.01 19.62
N SER A 252 0.73 -18.01 20.47
CA SER A 252 0.32 -19.34 20.00
C SER A 252 -1.04 -19.25 19.29
N THR A 253 -1.39 -20.25 18.46
CA THR A 253 -2.73 -20.28 17.82
C THR A 253 -3.83 -20.29 18.89
N ALA A 254 -3.66 -21.07 19.96
CA ALA A 254 -4.61 -21.13 21.06
C ALA A 254 -4.74 -19.81 21.81
N GLU A 255 -3.62 -19.10 22.07
CA GLU A 255 -3.63 -17.78 22.69
C GLU A 255 -4.33 -16.74 21.82
N ALA A 256 -4.03 -16.73 20.52
CA ALA A 256 -4.67 -15.83 19.57
C ALA A 256 -6.19 -16.08 19.53
N VAL A 257 -6.60 -17.35 19.41
CA VAL A 257 -8.01 -17.76 19.44
C VAL A 257 -8.67 -17.35 20.75
N ALA A 258 -8.05 -17.59 21.91
CA ALA A 258 -8.60 -17.20 23.21
C ALA A 258 -8.76 -15.68 23.36
N MET A 259 -7.78 -14.89 22.88
CA MET A 259 -7.87 -13.43 22.87
C MET A 259 -8.94 -12.91 21.92
N THR A 260 -9.23 -13.63 20.85
CA THR A 260 -10.32 -13.30 19.92
C THR A 260 -11.65 -13.94 20.30
N ALA A 261 -11.72 -14.97 21.13
CA ALA A 261 -12.98 -15.69 21.39
C ALA A 261 -14.06 -14.82 22.04
N GLY A 262 -13.65 -13.81 22.82
CA GLY A 262 -14.55 -12.80 23.39
C GLY A 262 -14.85 -11.60 22.49
N HIS A 263 -14.19 -11.50 21.33
CA HIS A 263 -14.41 -10.45 20.34
C HIS A 263 -14.86 -11.07 19.03
N GLN A 264 -16.03 -10.70 18.50
CA GLN A 264 -16.41 -11.04 17.13
C GLN A 264 -15.53 -10.28 16.11
N TYR A 265 -14.22 -10.56 16.12
CA TYR A 265 -13.30 -10.12 15.10
C TYR A 265 -13.40 -11.11 13.96
N ASP A 266 -14.12 -10.70 12.93
CA ASP A 266 -14.12 -11.40 11.66
C ASP A 266 -12.87 -10.99 10.88
N ALA A 267 -12.03 -11.95 10.49
CA ALA A 267 -10.78 -11.67 9.78
C ALA A 267 -11.10 -10.97 8.43
N GLY A 268 -10.38 -9.90 8.12
CA GLY A 268 -10.67 -9.10 6.91
C GLY A 268 -11.81 -8.09 7.05
N SER A 269 -12.56 -8.11 8.16
CA SER A 269 -13.63 -7.12 8.43
C SER A 269 -13.17 -5.67 8.33
N PHE A 270 -11.95 -5.36 8.79
CA PHE A 270 -11.39 -4.02 8.67
C PHE A 270 -11.20 -3.60 7.21
N ALA A 271 -10.66 -4.46 6.36
CA ALA A 271 -10.53 -4.18 4.92
C ALA A 271 -11.91 -3.98 4.29
N LEU A 272 -12.89 -4.80 4.69
CA LEU A 272 -14.28 -4.68 4.25
C LEU A 272 -14.94 -3.36 4.69
N TYR A 273 -14.65 -2.83 5.89
CA TYR A 273 -15.21 -1.56 6.37
C TYR A 273 -14.47 -0.31 5.84
N THR A 274 -13.22 -0.47 5.42
CA THR A 274 -12.37 0.65 4.95
C THR A 274 -12.20 0.71 3.44
N ALA A 275 -12.72 -0.27 2.70
CA ALA A 275 -12.66 -0.28 1.25
C ALA A 275 -13.42 0.93 0.68
N ARG A 276 -12.96 1.45 -0.47
CA ARG A 276 -13.61 2.55 -1.18
C ARG A 276 -14.69 2.00 -2.12
N THR A 277 -15.64 1.27 -1.56
CA THR A 277 -16.78 0.69 -2.29
C THR A 277 -18.09 1.14 -1.65
N ASP A 278 -19.16 1.17 -2.44
CA ASP A 278 -20.50 1.53 -1.94
C ASP A 278 -20.96 0.55 -0.85
N GLU A 279 -20.57 -0.72 -0.97
CA GLU A 279 -20.86 -1.74 0.02
C GLU A 279 -20.17 -1.48 1.36
N ALA A 280 -18.88 -1.14 1.35
CA ALA A 280 -18.14 -0.79 2.56
C ALA A 280 -18.74 0.45 3.25
N ASN A 281 -19.15 1.45 2.46
CA ASN A 281 -19.83 2.64 2.96
C ASN A 281 -21.16 2.29 3.63
N ARG A 282 -21.97 1.43 2.99
CA ARG A 282 -23.25 0.96 3.53
C ARG A 282 -23.05 0.20 4.85
N ILE A 283 -22.12 -0.76 4.88
CA ILE A 283 -21.82 -1.55 6.08
C ILE A 283 -21.25 -0.66 7.20
N GLY A 284 -20.38 0.31 6.87
CA GLY A 284 -19.82 1.25 7.82
C GLY A 284 -20.85 2.18 8.46
N GLN A 285 -21.99 2.42 7.79
CA GLN A 285 -23.11 3.20 8.34
C GLN A 285 -24.07 2.36 9.18
N THR A 286 -24.26 1.08 8.86
CA THR A 286 -25.22 0.21 9.56
C THR A 286 -24.64 -0.49 10.78
N LYS A 287 -23.36 -0.87 10.73
CA LYS A 287 -22.69 -1.46 11.90
C LYS A 287 -22.34 -0.39 12.92
N THR A 288 -22.58 -0.73 14.18
CA THR A 288 -22.16 0.09 15.33
C THR A 288 -20.95 -0.51 16.01
N PHE A 289 -20.07 0.35 16.49
CA PHE A 289 -18.79 0.02 17.08
C PHE A 289 -18.61 0.77 18.40
N GLY A 290 -18.06 0.10 19.41
CA GLY A 290 -17.58 0.75 20.64
C GLY A 290 -16.15 1.29 20.47
N CYS A 291 -15.80 2.33 21.22
CA CYS A 291 -14.41 2.77 21.34
C CYS A 291 -13.79 2.23 22.63
N ARG A 292 -12.71 1.44 22.53
CA ARG A 292 -11.99 0.92 23.72
C ARG A 292 -11.37 2.00 24.61
N HIS A 293 -11.16 3.20 24.09
CA HIS A 293 -10.63 4.34 24.86
C HIS A 293 -11.72 5.07 25.65
N CYS A 294 -12.99 4.90 25.27
CA CYS A 294 -14.09 5.33 26.12
C CYS A 294 -14.23 4.26 27.21
N PRO A 295 -14.03 4.59 28.50
CA PRO A 295 -14.25 3.61 29.56
C PRO A 295 -15.65 3.05 29.39
N HIS A 296 -15.75 1.72 29.27
CA HIS A 296 -16.95 1.04 29.67
C HIS A 296 -17.06 1.31 31.16
N GLU A 297 -17.91 2.26 31.58
CA GLU A 297 -18.39 2.24 32.95
C GLU A 297 -19.22 0.95 33.08
N ILE A 298 -18.54 -0.17 33.31
CA ILE A 298 -19.16 -1.39 33.78
C ILE A 298 -19.65 -1.05 35.18
N LEU A 299 -20.95 -0.82 35.27
CA LEU A 299 -21.70 -0.57 36.50
C LEU A 299 -21.30 -1.57 37.60
N LYS A 300 -20.31 -1.21 38.42
CA LYS A 300 -20.26 -1.62 39.82
C LYS A 300 -21.01 -0.57 40.63
N SER A 301 -22.32 -0.48 40.40
CA SER A 301 -23.22 0.32 41.22
C SER A 301 -23.74 -0.54 42.36
N THR A 302 -22.92 -0.71 43.40
CA THR A 302 -23.45 -0.89 44.76
C THR A 302 -23.67 0.50 45.37
N ARG A 303 -24.92 0.70 45.84
CA ARG A 303 -25.45 1.83 46.63
C ARG A 303 -25.89 3.10 45.89
N ALA A 304 -27.18 3.09 45.57
CA ALA A 304 -28.19 4.01 46.08
C ALA A 304 -27.80 5.48 46.27
N ARG A 305 -28.21 6.32 45.32
CA ARG A 305 -28.94 7.57 45.64
C ARG A 305 -29.82 8.00 44.46
N ARG A 306 -31.10 8.19 44.79
CA ARG A 306 -32.17 8.70 43.93
C ARG A 306 -31.87 10.12 43.46
N SER A 307 -32.05 10.39 42.17
CA SER A 307 -32.98 11.41 41.64
C SER A 307 -32.46 12.02 40.32
N GLN A 308 -33.28 11.84 39.28
CA GLN A 308 -33.54 12.71 38.13
C GLN A 308 -32.56 12.80 36.93
N LYS A 309 -33.20 12.74 35.75
CA LYS A 309 -32.72 12.66 34.35
C LYS A 309 -31.97 11.38 33.96
N SER A 310 -32.79 10.34 33.76
CA SER A 310 -32.48 9.12 33.01
C SER A 310 -32.19 9.42 31.53
N GLY A 311 -30.98 9.92 31.27
CA GLY A 311 -30.33 9.71 29.98
C GLY A 311 -29.55 8.40 30.10
N ASP A 312 -30.05 7.35 29.45
CA ASP A 312 -29.40 6.04 29.36
C ASP A 312 -27.92 6.21 28.98
N ARG A 313 -27.01 6.06 29.96
CA ARG A 313 -25.56 6.06 29.73
C ARG A 313 -25.13 4.67 29.23
N GLY A 314 -25.80 4.20 28.19
CA GLY A 314 -25.39 3.03 27.45
C GLY A 314 -23.99 3.20 26.86
N GLU A 315 -23.33 2.08 26.61
CA GLU A 315 -22.08 1.98 25.86
C GLU A 315 -22.13 2.92 24.65
N ARG A 316 -21.21 3.89 24.56
CA ARG A 316 -21.17 4.81 23.41
C ARG A 316 -20.86 4.00 22.16
N ARG A 317 -21.90 3.78 21.36
CA ARG A 317 -21.85 3.13 20.07
C ARG A 317 -21.77 4.17 18.97
N PHE A 318 -20.86 3.96 18.05
CA PHE A 318 -20.61 4.84 16.91
C PHE A 318 -20.79 4.06 15.62
N THR A 319 -21.27 4.70 14.56
CA THR A 319 -21.04 4.18 13.20
C THR A 319 -19.53 4.16 12.91
N PHE A 320 -19.08 3.51 11.84
CA PHE A 320 -17.64 3.49 11.52
C PHE A 320 -17.07 4.91 11.36
N ASN A 321 -17.77 5.78 10.62
CA ASN A 321 -17.38 7.19 10.46
C ASN A 321 -17.45 7.97 11.78
N GLY A 322 -18.44 7.67 12.63
CA GLY A 322 -18.53 8.21 13.99
C GLY A 322 -17.33 7.80 14.84
N LEU A 323 -16.91 6.53 14.76
CA LEU A 323 -15.77 6.00 15.52
C LEU A 323 -14.46 6.61 15.03
N VAL A 324 -14.28 6.76 13.71
CA VAL A 324 -13.09 7.41 13.14
C VAL A 324 -13.02 8.87 13.59
N SER A 325 -14.14 9.60 13.56
CA SER A 325 -14.20 10.99 14.01
C SER A 325 -13.90 11.10 15.51
N HIS A 326 -14.52 10.23 16.32
CA HIS A 326 -14.27 10.13 17.75
C HIS A 326 -12.80 9.81 18.07
N ALA A 327 -12.20 8.85 17.37
CA ALA A 327 -10.80 8.49 17.52
C ALA A 327 -9.87 9.64 17.13
N LYS A 328 -10.18 10.39 16.07
CA LYS A 328 -9.43 11.60 15.71
C LYS A 328 -9.48 12.65 16.82
N GLU A 329 -10.66 12.90 17.39
CA GLU A 329 -10.81 13.88 18.47
C GLU A 329 -10.08 13.44 19.75
N LYS A 330 -10.26 12.20 20.20
CA LYS A 330 -9.73 11.71 21.49
C LYS A 330 -8.28 11.24 21.44
N CYS A 331 -7.86 10.59 20.38
CA CYS A 331 -6.47 10.15 20.28
C CYS A 331 -5.54 11.33 19.99
N VAL A 332 -5.95 12.34 19.24
CA VAL A 332 -5.08 13.51 18.97
C VAL A 332 -4.96 14.41 20.21
N SER A 333 -6.05 14.59 20.98
CA SER A 333 -6.02 15.44 22.19
C SER A 333 -5.18 14.86 23.34
N ASN A 334 -5.13 13.54 23.50
CA ASN A 334 -4.33 12.89 24.56
C ASN A 334 -2.81 12.85 24.29
N PHE A 335 -2.34 13.26 23.10
CA PHE A 335 -0.91 13.49 22.83
C PHE A 335 -0.48 14.93 23.16
N PHE A 336 -1.42 15.81 23.53
CA PHE A 336 -1.17 17.19 23.94
C PHE A 336 -1.72 17.41 25.36
N LEU A 337 -1.09 16.76 26.33
CA LEU A 337 -1.07 17.26 27.71
C LEU A 337 0.41 17.54 28.05
N PRO A 338 0.72 18.66 28.72
CA PRO A 338 2.10 19.04 29.06
C PRO A 338 2.82 18.00 29.93
#